data_AF-A0A959JXR4-F1
#
_entry.id   AF-A0A959JXR4-F1
#
_cell.length_a   1.000
_cell.length_b   1.000
_cell.length_c   1.000
_cell.angle_alpha   90.00
_cell.angle_beta   90.00
_cell.angle_gamma   90.00
#
_symmetry.space_group_name_H-M   'P 1'
#
loop_
_entity.id
_entity.type
_entity.pdbx_description
1 polymer ?
#
loop_
_entity_poly.entity_id
_entity_poly.type
_entity_poly.pdbx_seq_one_letter_code
_entity_poly.pdbx_strand_id
1 'polypeptide(L)'
;MKSSKSGIIVKLLYYLILVCPYSNGFSQALEVLDKVKIVDGTQGEGKILTSDAEGLASWSSPGLSIGDMHAGGIIFYLDGSRQHGLVARTTDEAGTYIWTVDTAKVGAFADGPHGGAFNQRVIFERYPGLMAPAASACSSININNTYYDWYLPSRYELYLMYQTIGPGAPAPNTNIGNFAEEGYWSSTEFQESGEKCCAHFIYFNNGTSNFTTDNNKDDTFYRVRAIRAF
;
A
#
# COMPACT_ATOMS: atom_id res chain seq x y z
N MET A 1 25.96 5.37 16.34
CA MET A 1 25.07 5.77 15.23
C MET A 1 23.81 4.91 15.26
N LYS A 2 22.72 5.41 15.83
CA LYS A 2 21.35 5.00 15.52
C LYS A 2 20.49 6.24 15.66
N SER A 3 20.03 6.73 14.51
CA SER A 3 19.14 7.86 14.34
C SER A 3 17.77 7.47 14.89
N SER A 4 17.35 8.08 16.00
CA SER A 4 15.95 8.07 16.43
C SER A 4 15.22 9.18 15.71
N LYS A 5 14.19 8.79 14.95
CA LYS A 5 13.24 9.67 14.27
C LYS A 5 12.81 10.79 15.22
N SER A 6 13.06 12.04 14.83
CA SER A 6 12.50 13.23 15.45
C SER A 6 10.98 13.19 15.32
N GLY A 7 10.31 12.71 16.36
CA GLY A 7 8.91 13.01 16.60
C GLY A 7 8.82 14.44 17.10
N ILE A 8 8.02 15.25 16.42
CA ILE A 8 7.70 16.64 16.72
C ILE A 8 6.92 16.68 18.04
N ILE A 9 7.62 16.47 19.14
CA ILE A 9 7.15 16.74 20.49
C ILE A 9 7.91 17.99 20.91
N VAL A 10 7.19 18.97 21.46
CA VAL A 10 7.72 20.23 22.02
C VAL A 10 7.97 21.37 21.01
N LYS A 11 6.95 21.75 20.24
CA LYS A 11 6.81 23.15 19.78
C LYS A 11 5.51 23.83 20.25
N LEU A 12 4.80 23.18 21.17
CA LEU A 12 3.48 23.60 21.69
C LEU A 12 3.53 24.51 22.93
N LEU A 13 4.71 24.96 23.37
CA LEU A 13 4.87 25.69 24.64
C LEU A 13 5.25 27.18 24.49
N TYR A 14 5.29 27.74 23.28
CA TYR A 14 5.79 29.11 23.09
C TYR A 14 4.73 30.23 23.15
N TYR A 15 3.43 29.94 23.25
CA TYR A 15 2.40 30.99 23.12
C TYR A 15 1.41 31.15 24.27
N LEU A 16 1.49 30.38 25.35
CA LEU A 16 0.59 30.55 26.51
C LEU A 16 1.25 31.23 27.71
N ILE A 17 2.16 32.19 27.51
CA ILE A 17 2.65 33.06 28.59
C ILE A 17 2.98 34.45 28.04
N LEU A 18 1.98 35.29 27.80
CA LEU A 18 2.18 36.74 27.71
C LEU A 18 0.99 37.52 28.27
N VAL A 19 0.73 37.39 29.58
CA VAL A 19 0.38 38.54 30.44
C VAL A 19 0.86 38.27 31.87
N CYS A 20 2.16 38.46 32.13
CA CYS A 20 2.65 38.74 33.48
C CYS A 20 3.78 39.78 33.36
N PRO A 21 3.58 41.02 33.83
CA PRO A 21 4.63 42.03 33.79
C PRO A 21 5.67 41.72 34.87
N TYR A 22 6.92 41.49 34.44
CA TYR A 22 8.18 41.56 35.19
C TYR A 22 8.17 41.25 36.69
N SER A 23 8.69 40.08 37.07
CA SER A 23 9.56 39.95 38.24
C SER A 23 10.49 38.75 38.09
N ASN A 24 11.75 38.97 38.41
CA ASN A 24 12.86 38.02 38.32
C ASN A 24 12.54 36.63 38.92
N GLY A 25 12.96 35.55 38.24
CA GLY A 25 13.51 34.40 38.94
C GLY A 25 12.64 33.14 39.15
N PHE A 26 11.69 32.82 38.28
CA PHE A 26 11.08 31.48 38.29
C PHE A 26 11.04 30.86 36.89
N SER A 27 11.89 29.87 36.64
CA SER A 27 11.72 28.88 35.58
C SER A 27 11.03 27.67 36.19
N GLN A 28 9.71 27.72 36.35
CA GLN A 28 8.94 26.49 36.55
C GLN A 28 8.25 26.12 35.24
N ALA A 29 8.57 24.92 34.76
CA ALA A 29 7.84 24.25 33.71
C ALA A 29 6.42 23.92 34.21
N LEU A 30 5.47 23.78 33.28
CA LEU A 30 4.20 23.13 33.59
C LEU A 30 4.49 21.66 33.97
N GLU A 31 4.48 21.37 35.27
CA GLU A 31 4.58 20.01 35.79
C GLU A 31 3.18 19.43 35.96
N VAL A 32 2.84 18.43 35.15
CA VAL A 32 1.60 17.65 35.31
C VAL A 32 1.98 16.35 36.01
N LEU A 33 1.62 16.24 37.29
CA LEU A 33 1.92 15.06 38.11
C LEU A 33 1.05 13.84 37.74
N ASP A 34 -0.13 14.08 37.14
CA ASP A 34 -1.10 13.05 36.77
C ASP A 34 -1.51 13.12 35.28
N LYS A 35 -2.80 13.04 34.98
CA LYS A 35 -3.35 13.01 33.62
C LYS A 35 -3.83 14.39 33.17
N VAL A 36 -3.62 14.70 31.89
CA VAL A 36 -4.25 15.85 31.22
C VAL A 36 -5.49 15.38 30.47
N LYS A 37 -6.61 16.12 30.59
CA LYS A 37 -7.81 15.94 29.77
C LYS A 37 -8.04 17.20 28.94
N ILE A 38 -8.07 17.07 27.61
CA ILE A 38 -8.40 18.14 26.67
C ILE A 38 -9.74 17.80 26.04
N VAL A 39 -10.72 18.70 26.19
CA VAL A 39 -12.08 18.52 25.66
C VAL A 39 -12.36 19.65 24.68
N ASP A 40 -12.47 19.30 23.41
CA ASP A 40 -12.81 20.20 22.31
C ASP A 40 -14.08 19.74 21.55
N GLY A 41 -14.67 18.60 21.97
CA GLY A 41 -15.81 17.97 21.32
C GLY A 41 -15.42 16.87 20.31
N THR A 42 -14.15 16.73 19.98
CA THR A 42 -13.61 15.76 19.01
C THR A 42 -12.79 14.64 19.64
N GLN A 43 -12.54 14.70 20.95
CA GLN A 43 -11.87 13.64 21.71
C GLN A 43 -12.61 12.29 21.60
N GLY A 44 -11.85 11.19 21.49
CA GLY A 44 -12.38 9.84 21.40
C GLY A 44 -11.29 8.78 21.55
N GLU A 45 -11.68 7.52 21.75
CA GLU A 45 -10.74 6.41 21.80
C GLU A 45 -9.97 6.30 20.46
N GLY A 46 -8.66 6.09 20.53
CA GLY A 46 -7.79 6.00 19.36
C GLY A 46 -7.48 7.33 18.66
N LYS A 47 -8.03 8.47 19.11
CA LYS A 47 -7.66 9.80 18.60
C LYS A 47 -6.29 10.23 19.11
N ILE A 48 -5.57 11.01 18.30
CA ILE A 48 -4.32 11.66 18.68
C ILE A 48 -4.53 13.18 18.73
N LEU A 49 -3.85 13.84 19.66
CA LEU A 49 -3.85 15.29 19.74
C LEU A 49 -2.86 15.85 18.72
N THR A 50 -3.35 16.64 17.78
CA THR A 50 -2.57 17.24 16.70
C THR A 50 -2.66 18.76 16.73
N SER A 51 -1.60 19.45 16.27
CA SER A 51 -1.56 20.91 16.14
C SER A 51 -1.75 21.33 14.69
N ASP A 52 -2.50 22.40 14.47
CA ASP A 52 -2.53 23.11 13.17
C ASP A 52 -1.35 24.10 13.03
N ALA A 53 -1.37 24.91 11.95
CA ALA A 53 -0.34 25.89 11.64
C ALA A 53 -0.33 27.09 12.60
N GLU A 54 -1.48 27.36 13.23
CA GLU A 54 -1.73 28.41 14.21
C GLU A 54 -1.36 27.97 15.64
N GLY A 55 -1.03 26.69 15.84
CA GLY A 55 -0.64 26.13 17.14
C GLY A 55 -1.81 25.65 17.99
N LEU A 56 -3.02 25.54 17.42
CA LEU A 56 -4.20 25.05 18.12
C LEU A 56 -4.25 23.54 18.08
N ALA A 57 -4.46 22.94 19.25
CA ALA A 57 -4.55 21.50 19.41
C ALA A 57 -5.99 21.02 19.22
N SER A 58 -6.18 19.97 18.44
CA SER A 58 -7.46 19.25 18.32
C SER A 58 -7.26 17.75 18.23
N TRP A 59 -8.29 16.97 18.57
CA TRP A 59 -8.25 15.52 18.44
C TRP A 59 -8.57 15.07 17.02
N SER A 60 -7.63 14.38 16.38
CA SER A 60 -7.79 13.85 15.03
C SER A 60 -7.58 12.33 14.99
N SER A 61 -8.10 11.70 13.95
CA SER A 61 -7.78 10.29 13.71
C SER A 61 -6.29 10.17 13.36
N PRO A 62 -5.60 9.12 13.82
CA PRO A 62 -4.26 8.81 13.34
C PRO A 62 -4.26 8.76 11.82
N GLY A 63 -3.25 9.37 11.20
CA GLY A 63 -3.07 9.26 9.75
C GLY A 63 -2.82 7.81 9.36
N LEU A 64 -3.28 7.43 8.16
CA LEU A 64 -3.02 6.10 7.61
C LEU A 64 -1.51 5.90 7.40
N SER A 65 -1.04 4.70 7.68
CA SER A 65 0.35 4.29 7.51
C SER A 65 0.47 3.00 6.69
N ILE A 66 1.63 2.82 6.07
CA ILE A 66 1.98 1.56 5.42
C ILE A 66 1.98 0.43 6.45
N GLY A 67 1.26 -0.65 6.15
CA GLY A 67 1.06 -1.81 7.01
C GLY A 67 -0.25 -1.82 7.79
N ASP A 68 -0.99 -0.70 7.81
CA ASP A 68 -2.30 -0.67 8.47
C ASP A 68 -3.33 -1.49 7.68
N MET A 69 -4.28 -2.10 8.41
CA MET A 69 -5.47 -2.68 7.79
C MET A 69 -6.46 -1.58 7.42
N HIS A 70 -6.76 -1.44 6.13
CA HIS A 70 -7.69 -0.45 5.62
C HIS A 70 -8.37 -0.96 4.35
N ALA A 71 -9.61 -0.53 4.13
CA ALA A 71 -10.35 -0.77 2.89
C ALA A 71 -10.34 -2.24 2.36
N GLY A 72 -10.34 -3.22 3.29
CA GLY A 72 -10.35 -4.65 3.00
C GLY A 72 -8.98 -5.31 2.82
N GLY A 73 -7.87 -4.58 2.99
CA GLY A 73 -6.52 -5.09 2.82
C GLY A 73 -5.47 -4.37 3.67
N ILE A 74 -4.20 -4.65 3.40
CA ILE A 74 -3.04 -4.02 4.05
C ILE A 74 -2.56 -2.88 3.15
N ILE A 75 -2.43 -1.67 3.70
CA ILE A 75 -1.90 -0.53 2.96
C ILE A 75 -0.43 -0.79 2.61
N PHE A 76 -0.11 -0.81 1.31
CA PHE A 76 1.27 -0.93 0.82
C PHE A 76 1.75 0.30 0.05
N TYR A 77 0.82 1.19 -0.30
CA TYR A 77 1.12 2.48 -0.92
C TYR A 77 0.15 3.53 -0.40
N LEU A 78 0.68 4.74 -0.15
CA LEU A 78 -0.08 5.94 0.18
C LEU A 78 0.42 7.07 -0.72
N ASP A 79 -0.51 7.88 -1.21
CA ASP A 79 -0.21 9.07 -2.00
C ASP A 79 0.40 10.19 -1.12
N GLY A 80 0.63 11.36 -1.71
CA GLY A 80 1.15 12.52 -0.99
C GLY A 80 0.16 13.12 0.01
N SER A 81 -1.15 12.87 -0.14
CA SER A 81 -2.19 13.37 0.75
C SER A 81 -2.36 12.52 2.01
N ARG A 82 -1.89 11.26 1.97
CA ARG A 82 -2.07 10.24 3.02
C ARG A 82 -3.53 9.89 3.31
N GLN A 83 -4.45 10.27 2.42
CA GLN A 83 -5.85 9.91 2.48
C GLN A 83 -6.21 8.80 1.49
N HIS A 84 -5.46 8.68 0.41
CA HIS A 84 -5.67 7.69 -0.63
C HIS A 84 -4.43 6.84 -0.85
N GLY A 85 -4.64 5.65 -1.39
CA GLY A 85 -3.55 4.70 -1.58
C GLY A 85 -3.98 3.40 -2.23
N LEU A 86 -3.13 2.39 -2.05
CA LEU A 86 -3.39 1.04 -2.50
C LEU A 86 -3.30 0.06 -1.34
N VAL A 87 -4.21 -0.90 -1.33
CA VAL A 87 -4.24 -2.00 -0.36
C VAL A 87 -4.07 -3.34 -1.07
N ALA A 88 -3.36 -4.25 -0.43
CA ALA A 88 -3.19 -5.62 -0.87
C ALA A 88 -4.09 -6.56 -0.08
N ARG A 89 -4.58 -7.62 -0.73
CA ARG A 89 -5.23 -8.74 -0.04
C ARG A 89 -4.31 -9.31 1.04
N THR A 90 -4.90 -9.78 2.14
CA THR A 90 -4.16 -10.43 3.23
C THR A 90 -3.75 -11.88 2.91
N THR A 91 -4.28 -12.49 1.85
CA THR A 91 -3.98 -13.87 1.43
C THR A 91 -3.90 -14.08 -0.09
N ASP A 92 -3.11 -15.09 -0.50
CA ASP A 92 -3.29 -15.96 -1.67
C ASP A 92 -4.65 -15.88 -2.38
N GLU A 93 -4.69 -15.39 -3.63
CA GLU A 93 -5.24 -16.15 -4.77
C GLU A 93 -5.21 -17.67 -4.59
N ALA A 94 -6.26 -18.30 -4.05
CA ALA A 94 -6.31 -19.77 -3.99
C ALA A 94 -6.44 -20.36 -5.41
N GLY A 95 -5.53 -21.25 -5.80
CA GLY A 95 -5.56 -21.92 -7.11
C GLY A 95 -4.25 -21.76 -7.88
N THR A 96 -4.25 -22.27 -9.11
CA THR A 96 -3.17 -22.08 -10.08
C THR A 96 -3.68 -21.24 -11.24
N TYR A 97 -2.90 -20.26 -11.65
CA TYR A 97 -3.33 -19.26 -12.62
C TYR A 97 -2.30 -19.11 -13.72
N ILE A 98 -2.81 -19.11 -14.95
CA ILE A 98 -2.08 -18.61 -16.11
C ILE A 98 -2.45 -17.14 -16.33
N TRP A 99 -1.58 -16.40 -17.01
CA TRP A 99 -1.80 -14.99 -17.30
C TRP A 99 -2.90 -14.81 -18.34
N THR A 100 -2.81 -15.52 -19.48
CA THR A 100 -3.85 -15.61 -20.52
C THR A 100 -3.85 -17.00 -21.16
N VAL A 101 -4.95 -17.39 -21.79
CA VAL A 101 -5.10 -18.69 -22.49
C VAL A 101 -4.33 -18.80 -23.81
N ASP A 102 -3.80 -17.69 -24.32
CA ASP A 102 -2.88 -17.66 -25.46
C ASP A 102 -1.66 -16.77 -25.18
N THR A 103 -0.76 -16.69 -26.15
CA THR A 103 0.51 -15.93 -26.05
C THR A 103 0.50 -14.63 -26.86
N ALA A 104 -0.66 -14.22 -27.40
CA ALA A 104 -0.73 -13.03 -28.24
C ALA A 104 -0.47 -11.76 -27.42
N LYS A 105 0.10 -10.75 -28.06
CA LYS A 105 0.34 -9.44 -27.46
C LYS A 105 -0.98 -8.73 -27.11
N VAL A 106 -1.06 -8.13 -25.93
CA VAL A 106 -2.28 -7.53 -25.36
C VAL A 106 -2.21 -6.00 -25.35
N GLY A 107 -1.04 -5.43 -25.06
CA GLY A 107 -0.86 -3.99 -24.86
C GLY A 107 -0.84 -3.54 -23.40
N ALA A 108 -0.78 -4.46 -22.44
CA ALA A 108 -0.90 -4.19 -21.02
C ALA A 108 0.43 -3.69 -20.41
N PHE A 109 0.93 -2.53 -20.84
CA PHE A 109 2.28 -2.04 -20.51
C PHE A 109 2.36 -1.04 -19.35
N ALA A 110 1.24 -0.68 -18.71
CA ALA A 110 1.28 0.30 -17.64
C ALA A 110 2.04 -0.27 -16.42
N ASP A 111 3.00 0.49 -15.91
CA ASP A 111 3.95 0.02 -14.90
C ASP A 111 4.30 1.12 -13.87
N GLY A 112 3.27 1.62 -13.19
CA GLY A 112 3.36 2.60 -12.12
C GLY A 112 2.21 2.41 -11.12
N PRO A 113 2.06 3.29 -10.11
CA PRO A 113 0.86 3.27 -9.26
C PRO A 113 -0.41 3.32 -10.11
N HIS A 114 -1.38 2.46 -9.80
CA HIS A 114 -2.62 2.27 -10.57
C HIS A 114 -2.43 1.67 -11.97
N GLY A 115 -1.21 1.27 -12.33
CA GLY A 115 -0.91 0.62 -13.62
C GLY A 115 -1.68 -0.68 -13.80
N GLY A 116 -1.85 -1.47 -12.73
CA GLY A 116 -2.60 -2.73 -12.81
C GLY A 116 -4.07 -2.54 -13.14
N ALA A 117 -4.69 -1.46 -12.63
CA ALA A 117 -6.07 -1.13 -12.94
C ALA A 117 -6.23 -0.76 -14.43
N PHE A 118 -5.27 -0.02 -14.99
CA PHE A 118 -5.24 0.29 -16.42
C PHE A 118 -5.04 -0.99 -17.26
N ASN A 119 -4.04 -1.80 -16.91
CA ASN A 119 -3.75 -3.06 -17.59
C ASN A 119 -4.93 -4.01 -17.59
N GLN A 120 -5.65 -4.13 -16.47
CA GLN A 120 -6.82 -4.98 -16.37
C GLN A 120 -7.91 -4.60 -17.39
N ARG A 121 -8.12 -3.30 -17.63
CA ARG A 121 -9.06 -2.85 -18.66
C ARG A 121 -8.62 -3.32 -20.05
N VAL A 122 -7.34 -3.12 -20.40
CA VAL A 122 -6.78 -3.54 -21.68
C VAL A 122 -6.85 -5.06 -21.85
N ILE A 123 -6.57 -5.82 -20.80
CA ILE A 123 -6.66 -7.29 -20.78
C ILE A 123 -8.08 -7.75 -21.06
N PHE A 124 -9.10 -7.19 -20.39
CA PHE A 124 -10.49 -7.60 -20.58
C PHE A 124 -11.12 -7.08 -21.88
N GLU A 125 -10.62 -5.97 -22.43
CA GLU A 125 -10.99 -5.53 -23.78
C GLU A 125 -10.51 -6.53 -24.85
N ARG A 126 -9.31 -7.11 -24.67
CA ARG A 126 -8.76 -8.11 -25.58
C ARG A 126 -9.32 -9.52 -25.34
N TYR A 127 -9.51 -9.90 -24.09
CA TYR A 127 -9.89 -11.24 -23.63
C TYR A 127 -11.17 -11.16 -22.78
N PRO A 128 -12.35 -11.00 -23.41
CA PRO A 128 -13.60 -11.05 -22.67
C PRO A 128 -13.82 -12.43 -22.03
N GLY A 129 -14.44 -12.46 -20.85
CA GLY A 129 -14.71 -13.70 -20.11
C GLY A 129 -13.50 -14.19 -19.29
N LEU A 130 -13.39 -15.50 -19.08
CA LEU A 130 -12.37 -16.13 -18.23
C LEU A 130 -11.06 -16.47 -18.98
N MET A 131 -10.76 -15.73 -20.05
CA MET A 131 -9.60 -15.97 -20.91
C MET A 131 -8.28 -15.37 -20.37
N ALA A 132 -8.37 -14.61 -19.28
CA ALA A 132 -7.22 -14.14 -18.49
C ALA A 132 -7.38 -14.57 -17.03
N PRO A 133 -7.11 -15.84 -16.68
CA PRO A 133 -7.46 -16.41 -15.36
C PRO A 133 -6.85 -15.66 -14.17
N ALA A 134 -5.59 -15.24 -14.23
CA ALA A 134 -4.96 -14.47 -13.14
C ALA A 134 -5.68 -13.13 -12.88
N ALA A 135 -5.98 -12.36 -13.93
CA ALA A 135 -6.72 -11.11 -13.80
C ALA A 135 -8.19 -11.33 -13.39
N SER A 136 -8.82 -12.38 -13.93
CA SER A 136 -10.21 -12.76 -13.61
C SER A 136 -10.37 -13.20 -12.16
N ALA A 137 -9.36 -13.86 -11.60
CA ALA A 137 -9.34 -14.25 -10.20
C ALA A 137 -9.39 -13.02 -9.29
N CYS A 138 -8.60 -11.99 -9.60
CA CYS A 138 -8.64 -10.73 -8.89
C CYS A 138 -9.98 -10.00 -9.04
N SER A 139 -10.49 -9.88 -10.27
CA SER A 139 -11.73 -9.11 -10.54
C SER A 139 -13.00 -9.76 -10.00
N SER A 140 -12.96 -11.07 -9.69
CA SER A 140 -14.08 -11.80 -9.11
C SER A 140 -14.16 -11.69 -7.58
N ILE A 141 -13.18 -11.05 -6.93
CA ILE A 141 -13.14 -10.93 -5.48
C ILE A 141 -14.24 -9.99 -4.99
N ASN A 142 -14.98 -10.48 -4.01
CA ASN A 142 -15.94 -9.70 -3.24
C ASN A 142 -15.69 -9.95 -1.75
N ILE A 143 -15.33 -8.88 -1.03
CA ILE A 143 -15.20 -8.93 0.43
C ILE A 143 -16.45 -8.29 1.06
N ASN A 144 -17.26 -9.12 1.74
CA ASN A 144 -18.45 -8.72 2.51
C ASN A 144 -19.47 -7.85 1.76
N ASN A 145 -19.57 -8.00 0.44
CA ASN A 145 -20.39 -7.18 -0.45
C ASN A 145 -20.01 -5.68 -0.46
N THR A 146 -18.77 -5.35 -0.09
CA THR A 146 -18.30 -3.96 0.02
C THR A 146 -17.29 -3.59 -1.07
N TYR A 147 -16.35 -4.47 -1.39
CA TYR A 147 -15.24 -4.17 -2.32
C TYR A 147 -15.24 -5.14 -3.50
N TYR A 148 -15.34 -4.59 -4.72
CA TYR A 148 -15.53 -5.32 -6.00
C TYR A 148 -14.51 -4.91 -7.08
N ASP A 149 -13.60 -4.01 -6.72
CA ASP A 149 -12.67 -3.28 -7.58
C ASP A 149 -11.23 -3.80 -7.44
N TRP A 150 -11.09 -5.08 -7.10
CA TRP A 150 -9.81 -5.76 -7.00
C TRP A 150 -9.23 -6.06 -8.39
N TYR A 151 -7.91 -5.91 -8.52
CA TYR A 151 -7.20 -6.11 -9.77
C TYR A 151 -5.83 -6.75 -9.59
N LEU A 152 -5.32 -7.35 -10.66
CA LEU A 152 -3.98 -7.91 -10.72
C LEU A 152 -2.94 -6.76 -10.77
N PRO A 153 -2.01 -6.67 -9.80
CA PRO A 153 -1.07 -5.54 -9.71
C PRO A 153 -0.17 -5.45 -10.94
N SER A 154 0.20 -4.23 -11.33
CA SER A 154 1.33 -4.02 -12.24
C SER A 154 2.64 -4.51 -11.61
N ARG A 155 3.70 -4.62 -12.41
CA ARG A 155 5.01 -5.08 -11.93
C ARG A 155 5.54 -4.09 -10.87
N TYR A 156 5.36 -2.79 -11.10
CA TYR A 156 5.72 -1.74 -10.15
C TYR A 156 4.95 -1.86 -8.83
N GLU A 157 3.63 -2.04 -8.87
CA GLU A 157 2.81 -2.20 -7.66
C GLU A 157 3.19 -3.47 -6.89
N LEU A 158 3.49 -4.56 -7.60
CA LEU A 158 3.96 -5.81 -7.02
C LEU A 158 5.34 -5.64 -6.34
N TYR A 159 6.23 -4.87 -6.95
CA TYR A 159 7.52 -4.52 -6.36
C TYR A 159 7.36 -3.65 -5.11
N LEU A 160 6.43 -2.69 -5.13
CA LEU A 160 6.09 -1.92 -3.94
C LEU A 160 5.61 -2.84 -2.81
N MET A 161 4.74 -3.81 -3.07
CA MET A 161 4.31 -4.78 -2.06
C MET A 161 5.52 -5.51 -1.46
N TYR A 162 6.42 -6.04 -2.29
CA TYR A 162 7.65 -6.68 -1.84
C TYR A 162 8.49 -5.79 -0.89
N GLN A 163 8.64 -4.51 -1.22
CA GLN A 163 9.47 -3.56 -0.46
C GLN A 163 8.80 -2.97 0.78
N THR A 164 7.47 -3.04 0.91
CA THR A 164 6.73 -2.29 1.95
C THR A 164 5.98 -3.16 2.94
N ILE A 165 5.48 -4.31 2.48
CA ILE A 165 4.71 -5.27 3.28
C ILE A 165 5.15 -6.73 3.07
N GLY A 166 6.09 -6.97 2.15
CA GLY A 166 6.63 -8.28 1.80
C GLY A 166 8.01 -8.56 2.41
N PRO A 167 8.72 -9.61 1.93
CA PRO A 167 10.01 -10.03 2.49
C PRO A 167 11.11 -8.98 2.39
N GLY A 168 11.04 -8.07 1.41
CA GLY A 168 11.97 -6.96 1.26
C GLY A 168 11.68 -5.77 2.18
N ALA A 169 10.60 -5.81 2.95
CA ALA A 169 10.18 -4.70 3.80
C ALA A 169 11.03 -4.56 5.07
N PRO A 170 11.45 -3.33 5.44
CA PRO A 170 12.12 -3.10 6.70
C PRO A 170 11.15 -3.28 7.89
N ALA A 171 11.71 -3.61 9.05
CA ALA A 171 10.94 -3.68 10.30
C ALA A 171 10.22 -2.33 10.58
N PRO A 172 8.99 -2.36 11.13
CA PRO A 172 8.27 -3.53 11.64
C PRO A 172 7.47 -4.31 10.58
N ASN A 173 7.48 -3.88 9.32
CA ASN A 173 6.59 -4.41 8.28
C ASN A 173 7.16 -5.63 7.53
N THR A 174 8.25 -6.21 8.01
CA THR A 174 8.92 -7.35 7.35
C THR A 174 7.94 -8.52 7.18
N ASN A 175 7.55 -8.74 5.92
CA ASN A 175 6.60 -9.75 5.46
C ASN A 175 5.25 -9.81 6.20
N ILE A 176 4.72 -8.68 6.66
CA ILE A 176 3.39 -8.64 7.32
C ILE A 176 2.25 -9.04 6.39
N GLY A 177 2.43 -8.93 5.06
CA GLY A 177 1.48 -9.41 4.05
C GLY A 177 1.47 -10.94 3.88
N ASN A 178 2.34 -11.64 4.61
CA ASN A 178 2.47 -13.10 4.62
C ASN A 178 2.63 -13.67 3.21
N PHE A 179 3.55 -13.10 2.44
CA PHE A 179 3.86 -13.57 1.11
C PHE A 179 4.75 -14.82 1.20
N ALA A 180 4.43 -15.83 0.38
CA ALA A 180 5.32 -16.95 0.12
C ALA A 180 6.56 -16.50 -0.67
N GLU A 181 7.68 -17.19 -0.48
CA GLU A 181 8.95 -16.98 -1.21
C GLU A 181 8.91 -17.56 -2.63
N GLU A 182 7.84 -17.26 -3.37
CA GLU A 182 7.57 -17.76 -4.72
C GLU A 182 7.44 -16.60 -5.73
N GLY A 183 7.15 -16.93 -6.99
CA GLY A 183 6.89 -15.93 -8.02
C GLY A 183 5.43 -15.46 -7.99
N TYR A 184 5.21 -14.19 -8.27
CA TYR A 184 3.88 -13.57 -8.34
C TYR A 184 3.64 -12.95 -9.69
N TRP A 185 2.50 -13.27 -10.31
CA TRP A 185 2.10 -12.65 -11.57
C TRP A 185 1.87 -11.15 -11.41
N SER A 186 2.33 -10.39 -12.40
CA SER A 186 1.95 -9.01 -12.62
C SER A 186 1.05 -8.89 -13.85
N SER A 187 0.19 -7.88 -13.91
CA SER A 187 -0.60 -7.54 -15.10
C SER A 187 0.19 -6.81 -16.18
N THR A 188 1.47 -6.50 -15.94
CA THR A 188 2.35 -5.86 -16.91
C THR A 188 2.87 -6.89 -17.90
N GLU A 189 2.52 -6.71 -19.16
CA GLU A 189 3.05 -7.45 -20.29
C GLU A 189 4.49 -7.00 -20.61
N PHE A 190 5.35 -7.91 -21.03
CA PHE A 190 6.68 -7.58 -21.53
C PHE A 190 6.56 -6.85 -22.88
N GLN A 191 7.40 -5.84 -23.12
CA GLN A 191 7.37 -5.09 -24.38
C GLN A 191 8.45 -5.62 -25.33
N GLU A 192 8.16 -6.70 -26.05
CA GLU A 192 9.02 -7.17 -27.15
C GLU A 192 8.55 -6.60 -28.51
N SER A 193 9.47 -6.57 -29.48
CA SER A 193 9.23 -6.18 -30.87
C SER A 193 8.50 -7.23 -31.73
N GLY A 194 8.05 -8.35 -31.14
CA GLY A 194 7.31 -9.44 -31.80
C GLY A 194 5.80 -9.52 -31.49
N GLU A 195 5.09 -10.45 -32.15
CA GLU A 195 3.63 -10.67 -32.02
C GLU A 195 3.24 -11.58 -30.83
N LYS A 196 4.16 -12.42 -30.35
CA LYS A 196 4.00 -13.24 -29.15
C LYS A 196 4.80 -12.61 -28.03
N CYS A 197 4.24 -12.57 -26.83
CA CYS A 197 4.96 -11.96 -25.72
C CYS A 197 4.64 -12.59 -24.37
N CYS A 198 5.52 -12.31 -23.42
CA CYS A 198 5.55 -12.83 -22.07
C CYS A 198 4.90 -11.84 -21.10
N ALA A 199 4.62 -12.28 -19.88
CA ALA A 199 4.15 -11.42 -18.81
C ALA A 199 5.21 -11.29 -17.71
N HIS A 200 5.25 -10.14 -17.06
CA HIS A 200 6.14 -9.94 -15.92
C HIS A 200 5.64 -10.67 -14.68
N PHE A 201 6.60 -11.09 -13.87
CA PHE A 201 6.37 -11.58 -12.52
C PHE A 201 7.51 -11.07 -11.61
N ILE A 202 7.33 -11.20 -10.30
CA ILE A 202 8.39 -10.91 -9.32
C ILE A 202 8.55 -12.09 -8.37
N TYR A 203 9.80 -12.54 -8.18
CA TYR A 203 10.09 -13.51 -7.12
C TYR A 203 10.21 -12.81 -5.77
N PHE A 204 9.46 -13.30 -4.79
CA PHE A 204 9.46 -12.73 -3.44
C PHE A 204 10.55 -13.31 -2.53
N ASN A 205 11.34 -14.28 -3.01
CA ASN A 205 12.54 -14.74 -2.29
C ASN A 205 13.67 -13.70 -2.28
N ASN A 206 13.74 -12.84 -3.30
CA ASN A 206 14.83 -11.86 -3.46
C ASN A 206 14.39 -10.53 -4.12
N GLY A 207 13.12 -10.40 -4.50
CA GLY A 207 12.58 -9.19 -5.14
C GLY A 207 13.00 -9.00 -6.59
N THR A 208 13.61 -10.00 -7.22
CA THR A 208 14.07 -9.91 -8.60
C THR A 208 12.87 -10.06 -9.53
N SER A 209 12.66 -9.07 -10.38
CA SER A 209 11.92 -9.27 -11.63
C SER A 209 12.89 -9.86 -12.64
N ASN A 210 12.73 -11.12 -13.02
CA ASN A 210 13.50 -11.67 -14.14
C ASN A 210 13.09 -10.89 -15.40
N PHE A 211 13.93 -9.94 -15.80
CA PHE A 211 13.75 -9.17 -17.04
C PHE A 211 14.18 -9.96 -18.28
N THR A 212 14.74 -11.17 -18.12
CA THR A 212 15.48 -11.88 -19.16
C THR A 212 15.06 -13.34 -19.36
N THR A 213 13.95 -13.79 -18.75
CA THR A 213 13.35 -15.09 -19.07
C THR A 213 11.84 -14.94 -19.08
N ASP A 214 11.34 -14.30 -20.12
CA ASP A 214 10.22 -14.78 -20.94
C ASP A 214 9.52 -16.05 -20.43
N ASN A 215 8.71 -15.96 -19.37
CA ASN A 215 7.81 -17.04 -19.05
C ASN A 215 6.56 -16.88 -19.90
N ASN A 216 6.24 -17.95 -20.59
CA ASN A 216 5.03 -18.00 -21.37
C ASN A 216 3.84 -17.70 -20.45
N LYS A 217 2.87 -16.97 -21.01
CA LYS A 217 1.65 -16.58 -20.32
C LYS A 217 0.79 -17.75 -19.85
N ASP A 218 1.11 -18.97 -20.28
CA ASP A 218 0.47 -20.24 -19.92
C ASP A 218 1.14 -20.96 -18.73
N ASP A 219 2.15 -20.34 -18.09
CA ASP A 219 2.80 -20.90 -16.91
C ASP A 219 1.89 -20.84 -15.66
N THR A 220 1.90 -21.91 -14.87
CA THR A 220 1.08 -22.10 -13.66
C THR A 220 1.86 -21.97 -12.35
N PHE A 221 3.16 -21.68 -12.38
CA PHE A 221 4.01 -21.63 -11.18
C PHE A 221 3.85 -20.36 -10.34
N TYR A 222 3.06 -19.39 -10.79
CA TYR A 222 3.00 -18.07 -10.19
C TYR A 222 1.72 -17.84 -9.39
N ARG A 223 1.90 -17.23 -8.22
CA ARG A 223 0.84 -16.81 -7.31
C ARG A 223 0.17 -15.53 -7.79
N VAL A 224 -1.03 -15.31 -7.30
CA VAL A 224 -1.83 -14.11 -7.57
C VAL A 224 -2.17 -13.44 -6.25
N ARG A 225 -1.85 -12.14 -6.14
CA ARG A 225 -2.26 -11.30 -5.02
C ARG A 225 -2.98 -10.08 -5.52
N ALA A 226 -4.28 -9.97 -5.26
CA ALA A 226 -5.05 -8.83 -5.72
C ALA A 226 -4.77 -7.58 -4.89
N ILE A 227 -4.87 -6.43 -5.56
CA ILE A 227 -4.81 -5.10 -4.95
C ILE A 227 -6.02 -4.25 -5.35
N ARG A 228 -6.29 -3.18 -4.61
CA ARG A 228 -7.28 -2.16 -4.99
C ARG A 228 -6.87 -0.78 -4.49
N ALA A 229 -7.49 0.25 -5.05
CA ALA A 229 -7.35 1.63 -4.57
C ALA A 229 -8.38 1.96 -3.49
N PHE A 230 -8.10 2.98 -2.67
CA PHE A 230 -9.04 3.56 -1.72
C PHE A 230 -8.85 5.07 -1.64
#